data_AF-A0A139SM31-F1
#
_entry.id   AF-A0A139SM31-F1
#
_cell.length_a   1.000
_cell.length_b   1.000
_cell.length_c   1.000
_cell.angle_alpha   90.00
_cell.angle_beta   90.00
_cell.angle_gamma   90.00
#
_symmetry.space_group_name_H-M   'P 1'
#
loop_
_entity.id
_entity.type
_entity.pdbx_description
1 polymer ?
#
loop_
_entity_poly.entity_id
_entity_poly.type
_entity_poly.pdbx_seq_one_letter_code
_entity_poly.pdbx_strand_id
1 'polypeptide(L)'
;MKTSRRLPATLASLVAATVILAGCNTTDTTGPNNRAATASPAAAPTARTSPAWAGVPVEEQRSVTEKLAYLQTVDRHDRVREARRLGLSEAHLFAFDVGKNVIRLKDGRDTAYSILLRLHELGRIRAAARNEHVILNVTGTANPPRQIPATAEREARTFPGYFGAPIDLRPDFAQWQFTFAQVTFTREGQARRSLHFFDAQGRAVQRLYIDSLDGIEAFEKIVQDFRADAQSAQVLTTPAEPEPTPRAEANIDTAGLLAAWDKLTDVHQFSGLLAKFDVTRLQALRVAGPARAQRLSGPDALIALLNGIATRQIEILAFVSNSANTQIFTGKIEEPTQTAGGWIRVTDSNGLNLLIQKAGIDQLWLVRKPSSVGILSTVEVYNSAGEVIVQFYSRRTRGQGESETWRELLASLPKA
;
A
#
# COMPACT_ATOMS: atom_id res chain seq x y z
N MET A 1 57.97 -38.79 20.31
CA MET A 1 57.19 -38.08 21.36
C MET A 1 55.76 -37.96 20.85
N LYS A 2 54.82 -38.81 21.29
CA LYS A 2 53.80 -38.55 22.35
C LYS A 2 53.08 -37.20 22.13
N THR A 3 51.75 -37.04 22.03
CA THR A 3 50.60 -37.92 22.36
C THR A 3 49.28 -37.27 21.91
N SER A 4 48.29 -38.11 21.57
CA SER A 4 46.81 -38.05 21.79
C SER A 4 45.99 -36.79 21.40
N ARG A 5 45.07 -36.90 20.43
CA ARG A 5 43.64 -37.37 20.52
C ARG A 5 42.72 -36.48 21.39
N ARG A 6 41.61 -35.99 20.79
CA ARG A 6 40.23 -36.51 20.97
C ARG A 6 39.19 -35.66 20.20
N LEU A 7 38.38 -36.32 19.37
CA LEU A 7 36.96 -36.02 19.14
C LEU A 7 36.16 -36.56 20.35
N PRO A 8 34.94 -36.04 20.67
CA PRO A 8 33.72 -36.71 20.18
C PRO A 8 32.46 -35.84 19.99
N ALA A 9 31.57 -36.38 19.13
CA ALA A 9 30.12 -36.61 19.26
C ALA A 9 29.09 -35.51 19.64
N THR A 10 28.08 -35.45 18.78
CA THR A 10 26.64 -35.16 18.97
C THR A 10 25.99 -35.70 20.25
N LEU A 11 25.13 -34.91 20.93
CA LEU A 11 23.68 -35.15 21.20
C LEU A 11 23.11 -34.15 22.23
N ALA A 12 21.83 -33.82 22.04
CA ALA A 12 20.81 -33.45 23.04
C ALA A 12 20.83 -32.06 23.74
N SER A 13 19.87 -31.21 23.36
CA SER A 13 18.91 -30.65 24.34
C SER A 13 17.57 -30.34 23.67
N LEU A 14 16.62 -31.21 23.98
CA LEU A 14 15.17 -31.04 23.88
C LEU A 14 14.66 -30.69 25.30
N VAL A 15 13.41 -30.23 25.42
CA VAL A 15 12.61 -29.97 26.66
C VAL A 15 12.75 -28.52 27.17
N ALA A 16 11.71 -27.72 27.44
CA ALA A 16 10.24 -27.87 27.40
C ALA A 16 9.57 -26.49 27.37
N ALA A 17 8.38 -26.40 26.77
CA ALA A 17 7.28 -25.59 27.27
C ALA A 17 5.96 -26.07 26.65
N THR A 18 5.41 -27.15 27.20
CA THR A 18 4.00 -27.54 27.05
C THR A 18 3.44 -27.66 28.45
N VAL A 19 2.46 -26.84 28.83
CA VAL A 19 1.29 -27.14 29.69
C VAL A 19 0.42 -25.87 29.75
N ILE A 20 -0.78 -25.89 29.16
CA ILE A 20 -2.05 -25.59 29.86
C ILE A 20 -3.08 -26.62 29.39
N LEU A 21 -3.75 -27.21 30.38
CA LEU A 21 -4.53 -28.44 30.37
C LEU A 21 -5.91 -28.35 29.69
N ALA A 22 -6.35 -29.54 29.29
CA ALA A 22 -7.71 -29.96 28.98
C ALA A 22 -8.51 -30.39 30.24
N GLY A 23 -9.82 -30.55 30.06
CA GLY A 23 -10.78 -31.27 30.92
C GLY A 23 -12.08 -30.47 31.06
N CYS A 24 -13.31 -30.96 30.92
CA CYS A 24 -14.00 -32.26 30.75
C CYS A 24 -15.43 -31.88 30.24
N ASN A 25 -16.37 -32.70 29.78
CA ASN A 25 -16.58 -34.15 29.78
C ASN A 25 -17.67 -34.50 28.73
N THR A 26 -17.78 -35.80 28.50
CA THR A 26 -18.68 -36.56 27.61
C THR A 26 -20.16 -36.57 28.02
N THR A 27 -21.05 -36.92 27.09
CA THR A 27 -21.90 -38.14 27.19
C THR A 27 -22.65 -38.47 25.89
N ASP A 28 -22.77 -39.77 25.70
CA ASP A 28 -23.28 -40.59 24.60
C ASP A 28 -24.82 -40.68 24.57
N THR A 29 -25.43 -41.08 23.43
CA THR A 29 -26.49 -42.13 23.34
C THR A 29 -27.08 -42.32 21.92
N THR A 30 -26.77 -43.48 21.30
CA THR A 30 -27.66 -44.49 20.66
C THR A 30 -28.80 -44.13 19.67
N GLY A 31 -28.81 -44.79 18.47
CA GLY A 31 -29.96 -44.94 17.54
C GLY A 31 -30.96 -46.07 17.96
N PRO A 32 -31.77 -46.75 17.09
CA PRO A 32 -31.90 -46.75 15.59
C PRO A 32 -33.36 -46.92 15.01
N ASN A 33 -33.48 -47.27 13.69
CA ASN A 33 -34.63 -47.83 12.89
C ASN A 33 -35.70 -46.84 12.32
N ASN A 34 -36.37 -46.98 11.15
CA ASN A 34 -36.64 -48.10 10.21
C ASN A 34 -37.20 -47.60 8.83
N ARG A 35 -36.98 -48.44 7.79
CA ARG A 35 -37.65 -48.71 6.47
C ARG A 35 -38.79 -47.85 5.83
N ALA A 36 -38.53 -47.50 4.55
CA ALA A 36 -39.25 -47.78 3.27
C ALA A 36 -40.78 -47.56 3.08
N ALA A 37 -41.16 -46.87 1.98
CA ALA A 37 -42.09 -47.37 0.95
C ALA A 37 -42.19 -46.44 -0.30
N THR A 38 -42.40 -47.10 -1.45
CA THR A 38 -42.57 -46.68 -2.84
C THR A 38 -43.90 -45.99 -3.18
N ALA A 39 -43.94 -45.11 -4.19
CA ALA A 39 -44.73 -45.26 -5.43
C ALA A 39 -44.88 -43.94 -6.24
N SER A 40 -44.70 -44.06 -7.56
CA SER A 40 -45.19 -43.19 -8.66
C SER A 40 -46.01 -44.13 -9.58
N PRO A 41 -46.91 -43.71 -10.52
CA PRO A 41 -46.74 -42.57 -11.45
C PRO A 41 -48.05 -41.85 -11.89
N ALA A 42 -47.92 -40.76 -12.67
CA ALA A 42 -48.68 -40.49 -13.92
C ALA A 42 -48.54 -39.01 -14.37
N ALA A 43 -48.65 -38.83 -15.69
CA ALA A 43 -48.12 -37.73 -16.50
C ALA A 43 -49.03 -36.48 -16.66
N ALA A 44 -48.40 -35.41 -17.18
CA ALA A 44 -48.85 -34.01 -17.33
C ALA A 44 -49.93 -33.76 -18.42
N PRO A 45 -50.44 -32.52 -18.63
CA PRO A 45 -49.66 -31.49 -19.36
C PRO A 45 -49.78 -30.02 -18.89
N THR A 46 -48.62 -29.37 -18.89
CA THR A 46 -48.26 -27.97 -19.21
C THR A 46 -49.36 -26.89 -19.42
N ALA A 47 -49.27 -25.82 -18.61
CA ALA A 47 -49.50 -24.44 -19.08
C ALA A 47 -48.64 -23.44 -18.28
N ARG A 48 -47.76 -22.77 -19.03
CA ARG A 48 -46.81 -21.68 -18.76
C ARG A 48 -47.06 -20.81 -17.51
N THR A 49 -46.07 -20.79 -16.63
CA THR A 49 -45.67 -19.59 -15.89
C THR A 49 -44.15 -19.50 -15.88
N SER A 50 -43.61 -18.44 -16.48
CA SER A 50 -42.18 -18.14 -16.50
C SER A 50 -41.62 -18.00 -15.07
N PRO A 51 -40.46 -18.60 -14.74
CA PRO A 51 -39.73 -18.22 -13.55
C PRO A 51 -38.80 -17.06 -13.88
N ALA A 52 -39.10 -15.89 -13.34
CA ALA A 52 -38.12 -14.85 -13.11
C ALA A 52 -37.21 -15.28 -11.95
N TRP A 53 -36.16 -16.04 -12.28
CA TRP A 53 -34.96 -16.15 -11.44
C TRP A 53 -33.75 -16.02 -12.35
N ALA A 54 -33.35 -14.77 -12.59
CA ALA A 54 -31.98 -14.50 -13.00
C ALA A 54 -31.09 -14.91 -11.82
N GLY A 55 -30.39 -16.03 -11.96
CA GLY A 55 -29.47 -16.52 -10.96
C GLY A 55 -28.34 -15.52 -10.73
N VAL A 56 -28.25 -15.04 -9.50
CA VAL A 56 -27.02 -14.49 -8.93
C VAL A 56 -25.92 -15.57 -9.10
N PRO A 57 -24.72 -15.24 -9.61
CA PRO A 57 -23.64 -16.21 -9.76
C PRO A 57 -23.40 -16.96 -8.45
N VAL A 58 -23.20 -18.29 -8.49
CA VAL A 58 -22.98 -19.17 -7.31
C VAL A 58 -21.87 -18.65 -6.37
N GLU A 59 -20.97 -17.84 -6.91
CA GLU A 59 -19.85 -17.21 -6.22
C GLU A 59 -20.26 -16.09 -5.24
N GLU A 60 -21.40 -15.43 -5.48
CA GLU A 60 -21.98 -14.41 -4.59
C GLU A 60 -22.68 -15.04 -3.37
N GLN A 61 -23.05 -16.32 -3.43
CA GLN A 61 -23.76 -17.03 -2.34
C GLN A 61 -22.83 -17.67 -1.30
N ARG A 62 -21.53 -17.80 -1.59
CA ARG A 62 -20.57 -18.40 -0.64
C ARG A 62 -20.30 -17.45 0.53
N SER A 63 -20.28 -18.01 1.74
CA SER A 63 -19.87 -17.30 2.95
C SER A 63 -18.42 -16.81 2.85
N VAL A 64 -18.08 -15.78 3.63
CA VAL A 64 -16.70 -15.25 3.73
C VAL A 64 -15.71 -16.37 4.09
N THR A 65 -16.09 -17.27 5.00
CA THR A 65 -15.27 -18.42 5.41
C THR A 65 -14.99 -19.38 4.25
N GLU A 66 -16.00 -19.71 3.44
CA GLU A 66 -15.82 -20.59 2.27
C GLU A 66 -14.93 -19.95 1.21
N LYS A 67 -15.12 -18.65 0.95
CA LYS A 67 -14.27 -17.88 0.03
C LYS A 67 -12.81 -17.87 0.51
N LEU A 68 -12.57 -17.66 1.81
CA LEU A 68 -11.23 -17.70 2.39
C LEU A 68 -10.60 -19.10 2.35
N ALA A 69 -11.38 -20.15 2.57
CA ALA A 69 -10.91 -21.53 2.45
C ALA A 69 -10.47 -21.85 1.01
N TYR A 70 -11.25 -21.44 0.01
CA TYR A 70 -10.86 -21.55 -1.40
C TYR A 70 -9.56 -20.79 -1.69
N LEU A 71 -9.38 -19.58 -1.16
CA LEU A 71 -8.17 -18.80 -1.38
C LEU A 71 -6.89 -19.47 -0.82
N GLN A 72 -7.01 -20.44 0.09
CA GLN A 72 -5.85 -21.24 0.53
C GLN A 72 -5.37 -22.23 -0.53
N THR A 73 -6.21 -22.62 -1.48
CA THR A 73 -5.82 -23.48 -2.62
C THR A 73 -5.24 -22.68 -3.78
N VAL A 74 -5.38 -21.36 -3.76
CA VAL A 74 -4.86 -20.45 -4.78
C VAL A 74 -3.39 -20.13 -4.50
N ASP A 75 -2.59 -20.07 -5.57
CA ASP A 75 -1.18 -19.68 -5.47
C ASP A 75 -1.05 -18.32 -4.76
N ARG A 76 -0.01 -18.20 -3.92
CA ARG A 76 0.19 -17.01 -3.09
C ARG A 76 0.31 -15.73 -3.91
N HIS A 77 0.85 -15.79 -5.13
CA HIS A 77 1.00 -14.62 -6.02
C HIS A 77 -0.35 -14.13 -6.57
N ASP A 78 -1.32 -15.05 -6.71
CA ASP A 78 -2.62 -14.76 -7.29
C ASP A 78 -3.70 -14.47 -6.24
N ARG A 79 -3.45 -14.87 -5.00
CA ARG A 79 -4.43 -14.83 -3.90
C ARG A 79 -5.06 -13.46 -3.66
N VAL A 80 -4.29 -12.37 -3.75
CA VAL A 80 -4.83 -11.00 -3.55
C VAL A 80 -5.76 -10.61 -4.68
N ARG A 81 -5.39 -10.91 -5.93
CA ARG A 81 -6.23 -10.65 -7.11
C ARG A 81 -7.52 -11.45 -7.03
N GLU A 82 -7.40 -12.72 -6.67
CA GLU A 82 -8.54 -13.62 -6.54
C GLU A 82 -9.46 -13.25 -5.37
N ALA A 83 -8.89 -12.80 -4.25
CA ALA A 83 -9.67 -12.28 -3.12
C ALA A 83 -10.56 -11.11 -3.56
N ARG A 84 -10.01 -10.14 -4.30
CA ARG A 84 -10.78 -9.01 -4.84
C ARG A 84 -11.91 -9.48 -5.76
N ARG A 85 -11.66 -10.48 -6.61
CA ARG A 85 -12.70 -11.08 -7.48
C ARG A 85 -13.86 -11.68 -6.68
N LEU A 86 -13.58 -12.20 -5.49
CA LEU A 86 -14.58 -12.77 -4.58
C LEU A 86 -15.24 -11.73 -3.65
N GLY A 87 -14.90 -10.45 -3.79
CA GLY A 87 -15.37 -9.37 -2.94
C GLY A 87 -14.70 -9.34 -1.55
N LEU A 88 -13.52 -9.96 -1.40
CA LEU A 88 -12.74 -9.95 -0.17
C LEU A 88 -11.55 -8.99 -0.27
N SER A 89 -11.29 -8.27 0.82
CA SER A 89 -10.16 -7.38 0.95
C SER A 89 -8.90 -8.08 1.49
N GLU A 90 -7.74 -7.44 1.39
CA GLU A 90 -6.49 -8.01 1.92
C GLU A 90 -6.52 -8.18 3.44
N ALA A 91 -7.23 -7.31 4.16
CA ALA A 91 -7.43 -7.45 5.60
C ALA A 91 -8.12 -8.78 5.95
N HIS A 92 -9.07 -9.26 5.13
CA HIS A 92 -9.71 -10.57 5.34
C HIS A 92 -8.69 -11.72 5.25
N LEU A 93 -7.72 -11.62 4.33
CA LEU A 93 -6.67 -12.64 4.20
C LEU A 93 -5.80 -12.70 5.46
N PHE A 94 -5.46 -11.55 6.03
CA PHE A 94 -4.70 -11.49 7.28
C PHE A 94 -5.50 -11.97 8.47
N ALA A 95 -6.76 -11.55 8.57
CA ALA A 95 -7.63 -11.95 9.66
C ALA A 95 -7.87 -13.47 9.69
N PHE A 96 -7.93 -14.12 8.52
CA PHE A 96 -8.06 -15.58 8.43
C PHE A 96 -6.87 -16.36 9.04
N ASP A 97 -5.69 -15.74 9.11
CA ASP A 97 -4.48 -16.35 9.67
C ASP A 97 -4.21 -15.91 11.12
N VAL A 98 -5.15 -15.17 11.73
CA VAL A 98 -5.09 -14.81 13.15
C VAL A 98 -5.10 -16.07 14.02
N GLY A 99 -4.20 -16.10 15.00
CA GLY A 99 -3.98 -17.28 15.87
C GLY A 99 -3.09 -18.36 15.27
N LYS A 100 -2.70 -18.25 13.99
CA LYS A 100 -1.65 -19.07 13.39
C LYS A 100 -0.32 -18.31 13.45
N ASN A 101 -0.10 -17.44 12.49
CA ASN A 101 1.14 -16.66 12.34
C ASN A 101 0.87 -15.15 12.27
N VAL A 102 -0.40 -14.76 12.46
CA VAL A 102 -0.87 -13.38 12.56
C VAL A 102 -1.44 -13.14 13.95
N ILE A 103 -1.16 -11.97 14.51
CA ILE A 103 -1.73 -11.45 15.75
C ILE A 103 -2.50 -10.18 15.39
N ARG A 104 -3.77 -10.13 15.77
CA ARG A 104 -4.59 -8.93 15.59
C ARG A 104 -4.24 -7.93 16.68
N LEU A 105 -3.94 -6.70 16.25
CA LEU A 105 -3.79 -5.56 17.16
C LEU A 105 -5.13 -4.81 17.24
N LYS A 106 -5.29 -3.95 18.23
CA LYS A 106 -6.49 -3.13 18.40
C LYS A 106 -6.78 -2.36 17.10
N ASP A 107 -8.04 -2.38 16.69
CA ASP A 107 -8.47 -1.66 15.50
C ASP A 107 -8.51 -0.14 15.77
N GLY A 108 -8.62 0.65 14.70
CA GLY A 108 -8.83 2.08 14.73
C GLY A 108 -7.57 2.92 14.58
N ARG A 109 -7.81 4.18 14.19
CA ARG A 109 -6.77 5.18 13.90
C ARG A 109 -5.81 5.43 15.06
N ASP A 110 -6.28 5.38 16.31
CA ASP A 110 -5.47 5.69 17.48
C ASP A 110 -4.41 4.62 17.74
N THR A 111 -4.73 3.35 17.47
CA THR A 111 -3.77 2.26 17.54
C THR A 111 -2.69 2.43 16.49
N ALA A 112 -3.09 2.65 15.23
CA ALA A 112 -2.15 2.88 14.14
C ALA A 112 -1.24 4.09 14.42
N TYR A 113 -1.81 5.19 14.90
CA TYR A 113 -1.11 6.39 15.30
C TYR A 113 -0.08 6.11 16.40
N SER A 114 -0.51 5.43 17.46
CA SER A 114 0.34 5.14 18.63
C SER A 114 1.49 4.19 18.29
N ILE A 115 1.24 3.21 17.41
CA ILE A 115 2.30 2.34 16.88
C ILE A 115 3.25 3.14 16.01
N LEU A 116 2.73 3.99 15.12
CA LEU A 116 3.57 4.82 14.28
C LEU A 116 4.42 5.75 15.13
N LEU A 117 3.98 6.33 16.26
CA LEU A 117 4.87 7.12 17.14
C LEU A 117 6.13 6.36 17.63
N ARG A 118 6.10 5.02 17.61
CA ARG A 118 7.14 4.14 18.11
C ARG A 118 8.02 3.52 17.02
N LEU A 119 7.91 3.92 15.73
CA LEU A 119 8.75 3.32 14.68
C LEU A 119 10.25 3.50 14.91
N HIS A 120 10.66 4.61 15.52
CA HIS A 120 12.07 4.85 15.82
C HIS A 120 12.64 3.82 16.83
N GLU A 121 11.79 3.16 17.63
CA GLU A 121 12.19 2.08 18.56
C GLU A 121 12.49 0.78 17.81
N LEU A 122 11.95 0.58 16.60
CA LEU A 122 12.08 -0.66 15.82
C LEU A 122 13.45 -0.83 15.14
N GLY A 123 14.38 0.10 15.36
CA GLY A 123 15.68 0.09 14.70
C GLY A 123 15.56 0.23 13.19
N ARG A 124 16.30 -0.60 12.45
CA ARG A 124 16.26 -0.60 10.98
C ARG A 124 15.02 -1.36 10.52
N ILE A 125 14.21 -0.69 9.70
CA ILE A 125 12.98 -1.26 9.14
C ILE A 125 12.99 -1.14 7.62
N ARG A 126 12.19 -1.98 6.95
CA ARG A 126 11.81 -1.78 5.55
C ARG A 126 10.35 -1.37 5.49
N ALA A 127 10.11 -0.10 5.14
CA ALA A 127 8.79 0.46 4.92
C ALA A 127 8.34 0.20 3.49
N ALA A 128 7.14 -0.36 3.32
CA ALA A 128 6.59 -0.72 2.03
C ALA A 128 5.18 -0.14 1.86
N ALA A 129 5.02 0.69 0.83
CA ALA A 129 3.73 1.21 0.37
C ALA A 129 3.54 0.85 -1.10
N ARG A 130 2.28 0.75 -1.52
CA ARG A 130 1.92 0.45 -2.90
C ARG A 130 0.56 1.01 -3.25
N ASN A 131 0.34 1.24 -4.54
CA ASN A 131 -0.99 1.23 -5.15
C ASN A 131 -1.05 0.10 -6.17
N GLU A 132 -1.99 0.16 -7.11
CA GLU A 132 -2.21 -0.93 -8.07
C GLU A 132 -1.01 -1.17 -9.01
N HIS A 133 -0.30 -0.09 -9.38
CA HIS A 133 0.72 -0.16 -10.44
C HIS A 133 2.12 0.22 -9.96
N VAL A 134 2.31 0.54 -8.69
CA VAL A 134 3.65 0.78 -8.13
C VAL A 134 3.81 0.20 -6.74
N ILE A 135 5.00 -0.33 -6.46
CA ILE A 135 5.45 -0.74 -5.13
C ILE A 135 6.71 0.07 -4.80
N LEU A 136 6.72 0.71 -3.64
CA LEU A 136 7.88 1.40 -3.09
C LEU A 136 8.26 0.74 -1.76
N ASN A 137 9.45 0.13 -1.73
CA ASN A 137 10.10 -0.29 -0.49
C ASN A 137 11.30 0.63 -0.22
N VAL A 138 11.43 1.08 1.01
CA VAL A 138 12.59 1.85 1.48
C VAL A 138 13.04 1.27 2.81
N THR A 139 14.32 0.92 2.89
CA THR A 139 14.92 0.41 4.12
C THR A 139 15.74 1.49 4.81
N GLY A 140 15.56 1.64 6.13
CA GLY A 140 16.32 2.57 6.95
C GLY A 140 15.78 2.65 8.38
N THR A 141 16.39 3.51 9.19
CA THR A 141 15.94 3.78 10.56
C THR A 141 15.03 4.99 10.58
N ALA A 142 13.87 4.86 11.20
CA ALA A 142 12.92 5.96 11.30
C ALA A 142 13.44 7.04 12.27
N ASN A 143 13.44 8.31 11.85
CA ASN A 143 13.78 9.43 12.74
C ASN A 143 12.74 9.54 13.86
N PRO A 144 13.10 9.94 15.08
CA PRO A 144 12.10 10.23 16.12
C PRO A 144 11.01 11.17 15.60
N PRO A 145 9.73 10.93 15.93
CA PRO A 145 8.63 11.71 15.40
C PRO A 145 8.81 13.20 15.77
N ARG A 146 8.71 14.08 14.78
CA ARG A 146 8.73 15.54 15.02
C ARG A 146 7.31 16.04 15.17
N GLN A 147 7.02 16.73 16.27
CA GLN A 147 5.81 17.55 16.36
C GLN A 147 6.03 18.79 15.49
N ILE A 148 5.34 18.87 14.34
CA ILE A 148 5.31 20.09 13.53
C ILE A 148 4.19 20.97 14.10
N PRO A 149 4.47 22.21 14.55
CA PRO A 149 3.43 23.12 15.01
C PRO A 149 2.39 23.35 13.93
N ALA A 150 1.10 23.32 14.30
CA ALA A 150 0.03 23.74 13.42
C ALA A 150 0.21 25.23 13.09
N THR A 151 0.37 25.56 11.81
CA THR A 151 0.21 26.93 11.31
C THR A 151 -1.11 27.00 10.55
N ALA A 152 -1.72 28.18 10.44
CA ALA A 152 -3.01 28.39 9.74
C ALA A 152 -3.06 27.83 8.30
N GLU A 153 -1.91 27.68 7.63
CA GLU A 153 -1.78 27.08 6.29
C GLU A 153 -1.54 25.55 6.30
N ARG A 154 -1.23 24.98 7.48
CA ARG A 154 -0.94 23.55 7.73
C ARG A 154 -1.93 22.88 8.67
N GLU A 155 -2.99 23.57 9.09
CA GLU A 155 -3.99 23.10 10.06
C GLU A 155 -4.62 21.74 9.72
N ALA A 156 -4.61 21.32 8.44
CA ALA A 156 -5.10 20.00 8.02
C ALA A 156 -4.09 18.83 8.14
N ARG A 157 -2.81 19.08 8.53
CA ARG A 157 -1.73 18.06 8.52
C ARG A 157 -0.96 17.98 9.84
N THR A 158 -1.65 18.21 10.95
CA THR A 158 -1.14 18.07 12.32
C THR A 158 -1.08 16.60 12.74
N PHE A 159 -0.34 15.79 11.99
CA PHE A 159 -0.04 14.41 12.39
C PHE A 159 1.48 14.25 12.53
N PRO A 160 1.96 13.47 13.51
CA PRO A 160 3.34 13.04 13.58
C PRO A 160 3.60 12.15 12.35
N GLY A 161 4.04 12.77 11.27
CA GLY A 161 4.65 12.07 10.16
C GLY A 161 6.11 11.77 10.48
N TYR A 162 6.61 10.68 9.91
CA TYR A 162 8.04 10.53 9.77
C TYR A 162 8.42 11.38 8.57
N PHE A 163 9.05 12.53 8.80
CA PHE A 163 9.39 13.45 7.73
C PHE A 163 10.89 13.38 7.44
N GLY A 164 11.22 13.25 6.16
CA GLY A 164 12.59 13.15 5.68
C GLY A 164 13.17 11.74 5.67
N ALA A 165 14.28 11.60 4.95
CA ALA A 165 15.01 10.34 4.82
C ALA A 165 15.50 9.79 6.17
N PRO A 166 15.67 8.46 6.31
CA PRO A 166 15.42 7.45 5.26
C PRO A 166 13.97 6.98 5.19
N ILE A 167 13.19 7.08 6.27
CA ILE A 167 11.77 6.69 6.28
C ILE A 167 10.91 7.97 6.31
N ASP A 168 10.27 8.30 5.18
CA ASP A 168 9.34 9.43 5.05
C ASP A 168 7.92 8.92 4.76
N LEU A 169 7.02 9.13 5.72
CA LEU A 169 5.63 8.69 5.71
C LEU A 169 4.71 9.87 6.04
N ARG A 170 3.69 10.06 5.21
CA ARG A 170 2.63 11.05 5.42
C ARG A 170 1.29 10.32 5.54
N PRO A 171 0.99 9.76 6.72
CA PRO A 171 -0.25 9.04 6.95
C PRO A 171 -1.44 10.00 7.01
N ASP A 172 -2.56 9.59 6.41
CA ASP A 172 -3.90 10.12 6.71
C ASP A 172 -4.64 9.10 7.56
N PHE A 173 -4.56 9.27 8.88
CA PHE A 173 -5.12 8.33 9.85
C PHE A 173 -6.64 8.24 9.82
N ALA A 174 -7.36 9.17 9.18
CA ALA A 174 -8.82 9.15 9.15
C ALA A 174 -9.39 7.84 8.58
N GLN A 175 -8.65 7.22 7.65
CA GLN A 175 -9.08 5.99 6.98
C GLN A 175 -8.46 4.72 7.57
N TRP A 176 -7.53 4.78 8.52
CA TRP A 176 -6.83 3.60 9.05
C TRP A 176 -7.74 2.85 10.04
N GLN A 177 -7.92 1.55 9.81
CA GLN A 177 -8.88 0.75 10.58
C GLN A 177 -8.30 -0.54 11.15
N PHE A 178 -7.62 -1.36 10.35
CA PHE A 178 -7.16 -2.68 10.83
C PHE A 178 -5.64 -2.73 10.94
N THR A 179 -5.15 -3.32 12.02
CA THR A 179 -3.71 -3.50 12.24
C THR A 179 -3.39 -4.94 12.65
N PHE A 180 -2.41 -5.53 11.99
CA PHE A 180 -1.97 -6.88 12.28
C PHE A 180 -0.46 -6.95 12.41
N ALA A 181 0.02 -7.74 13.37
CA ALA A 181 1.39 -8.19 13.42
C ALA A 181 1.48 -9.59 12.81
N GLN A 182 2.56 -9.86 12.07
CA GLN A 182 2.77 -11.14 11.42
C GLN A 182 4.20 -11.62 11.63
N VAL A 183 4.33 -12.90 11.95
CA VAL A 183 5.59 -13.65 11.93
C VAL A 183 5.53 -14.65 10.79
N THR A 184 6.55 -14.67 9.95
CA THR A 184 6.72 -15.69 8.89
C THR A 184 8.12 -16.25 8.96
N PHE A 185 8.39 -17.35 8.26
CA PHE A 185 9.72 -17.94 8.22
C PHE A 185 10.25 -17.93 6.78
N THR A 186 11.53 -17.65 6.61
CA THR A 186 12.20 -17.82 5.32
C THR A 186 12.37 -19.30 4.98
N ARG A 187 12.85 -19.61 3.77
CA ARG A 187 13.16 -21.00 3.40
C ARG A 187 14.26 -21.59 4.29
N GLU A 188 15.14 -20.73 4.80
CA GLU A 188 16.23 -21.06 5.72
C GLU A 188 15.76 -21.10 7.19
N GLY A 189 14.45 -20.93 7.44
CA GLY A 189 13.87 -21.01 8.79
C GLY A 189 14.03 -19.73 9.63
N GLN A 190 14.50 -18.62 9.06
CA GLN A 190 14.65 -17.36 9.80
C GLN A 190 13.30 -16.66 9.99
N ALA A 191 12.99 -16.26 11.22
CA ALA A 191 11.77 -15.53 11.50
C ALA A 191 11.81 -14.10 10.93
N ARG A 192 10.80 -13.73 10.16
CA ARG A 192 10.54 -12.38 9.66
C ARG A 192 9.32 -11.80 10.36
N ARG A 193 9.50 -10.63 10.97
CA ARG A 193 8.46 -9.90 11.70
C ARG A 193 7.99 -8.70 10.89
N SER A 194 6.71 -8.43 10.93
CA SER A 194 6.13 -7.29 10.22
C SER A 194 4.84 -6.79 10.83
N LEU A 195 4.60 -5.49 10.68
CA LEU A 195 3.35 -4.82 10.97
C LEU A 195 2.65 -4.47 9.66
N HIS A 196 1.34 -4.72 9.59
CA HIS A 196 0.50 -4.49 8.41
C HIS A 196 -0.69 -3.66 8.80
N PHE A 197 -0.91 -2.59 8.07
CA PHE A 197 -1.98 -1.63 8.30
C PHE A 197 -2.91 -1.56 7.11
N PHE A 198 -4.20 -1.48 7.38
CA PHE A 198 -5.26 -1.48 6.38
C PHE A 198 -6.28 -0.38 6.66
N ASP A 199 -6.91 0.12 5.59
CA ASP A 199 -7.96 1.13 5.69
C ASP A 199 -9.31 0.52 6.09
N ALA A 200 -10.35 1.35 6.23
CA ALA A 200 -11.71 0.95 6.55
C ALA A 200 -12.34 0.00 5.51
N GLN A 201 -11.85 0.00 4.27
CA GLN A 201 -12.25 -0.96 3.22
C GLN A 201 -11.39 -2.24 3.27
N GLY A 202 -10.41 -2.32 4.16
CA GLY A 202 -9.47 -3.42 4.30
C GLY A 202 -8.41 -3.50 3.19
N ARG A 203 -8.15 -2.40 2.49
CA ARG A 203 -7.05 -2.28 1.51
C ARG A 203 -5.74 -2.02 2.24
N ALA A 204 -4.63 -2.53 1.71
CA ALA A 204 -3.33 -2.36 2.33
C ALA A 204 -2.86 -0.89 2.26
N VAL A 205 -2.51 -0.31 3.41
CA VAL A 205 -2.06 1.08 3.53
C VAL A 205 -0.55 1.15 3.74
N GLN A 206 -0.02 0.42 4.72
CA GLN A 206 1.41 0.41 5.02
C GLN A 206 1.83 -0.96 5.51
N ARG A 207 3.05 -1.38 5.14
CA ARG A 207 3.71 -2.55 5.73
C ARG A 207 5.09 -2.17 6.24
N LEU A 208 5.44 -2.66 7.41
CA LEU A 208 6.74 -2.40 8.03
C LEU A 208 7.37 -3.74 8.37
N TYR A 209 8.50 -4.05 7.75
CA TYR A 209 9.28 -5.23 8.08
C TYR A 209 10.40 -4.84 9.03
N ILE A 210 10.58 -5.64 10.08
CA ILE A 210 11.73 -5.47 10.99
C ILE A 210 12.96 -6.02 10.27
N ASP A 211 13.97 -5.18 10.07
CA ASP A 211 15.18 -5.46 9.28
C ASP A 211 16.45 -5.45 10.15
N SER A 212 16.29 -5.47 11.48
CA SER A 212 17.37 -5.56 12.46
C SER A 212 17.00 -6.48 13.62
N LEU A 213 17.99 -7.17 14.17
CA LEU A 213 17.83 -8.00 15.38
C LEU A 213 17.44 -7.15 16.60
N ASP A 214 18.05 -5.97 16.74
CA ASP A 214 17.80 -5.06 17.87
C ASP A 214 16.37 -4.50 17.89
N GLY A 215 15.70 -4.49 16.73
CA GLY A 215 14.30 -4.08 16.60
C GLY A 215 13.29 -5.12 17.08
N ILE A 216 13.72 -6.35 17.36
CA ILE A 216 12.83 -7.45 17.72
C ILE A 216 12.16 -7.18 19.08
N GLU A 217 12.90 -6.76 20.10
CA GLU A 217 12.34 -6.51 21.43
C GLU A 217 11.28 -5.39 21.38
N ALA A 218 11.58 -4.29 20.68
CA ALA A 218 10.63 -3.20 20.47
C ALA A 218 9.38 -3.67 19.71
N PHE A 219 9.54 -4.51 18.70
CA PHE A 219 8.42 -5.12 17.98
C PHE A 219 7.55 -5.97 18.91
N GLU A 220 8.13 -6.90 19.67
CA GLU A 220 7.36 -7.76 20.58
C GLU A 220 6.61 -6.92 21.63
N LYS A 221 7.26 -5.87 22.14
CA LYS A 221 6.63 -4.92 23.07
C LYS A 221 5.45 -4.18 22.44
N ILE A 222 5.59 -3.68 21.20
CA ILE A 222 4.49 -3.05 20.46
C ILE A 222 3.34 -4.05 20.28
N VAL A 223 3.64 -5.29 19.88
CA VAL A 223 2.62 -6.33 19.71
C VAL A 223 1.90 -6.60 21.02
N GLN A 224 2.62 -6.68 22.15
CA GLN A 224 2.04 -6.88 23.48
C GLN A 224 1.14 -5.71 23.89
N ASP A 225 1.63 -4.47 23.77
CA ASP A 225 0.93 -3.26 24.23
C ASP A 225 -0.37 -3.00 23.44
N PHE A 226 -0.37 -3.35 22.15
CA PHE A 226 -1.50 -3.10 21.24
C PHE A 226 -2.28 -4.35 20.85
N ARG A 227 -2.02 -5.51 21.45
CA ARG A 227 -2.76 -6.74 21.16
C ARG A 227 -4.26 -6.52 21.37
N ALA A 228 -5.08 -6.97 20.42
CA ALA A 228 -6.54 -6.99 20.61
C ALA A 228 -6.92 -8.09 21.60
N ASP A 229 -7.93 -7.84 22.44
CA ASP A 229 -8.43 -8.83 23.39
C ASP A 229 -9.01 -10.04 22.63
N ALA A 230 -9.85 -9.75 21.63
CA ALA A 230 -10.40 -10.74 20.71
C ALA A 230 -9.45 -10.97 19.52
N GLN A 231 -8.88 -12.18 19.43
CA GLN A 231 -8.13 -12.65 18.27
C GLN A 231 -9.08 -13.26 17.23
N SER A 232 -9.97 -12.43 16.69
CA SER A 232 -11.02 -12.84 15.74
C SER A 232 -10.58 -12.69 14.29
N ALA A 233 -11.04 -13.61 13.44
CA ALA A 233 -10.90 -13.55 11.98
C ALA A 233 -11.94 -12.63 11.30
N GLN A 234 -12.89 -12.05 12.04
CA GLN A 234 -13.92 -11.19 11.47
C GLN A 234 -13.38 -9.81 11.08
N VAL A 235 -13.61 -9.39 9.84
CA VAL A 235 -13.31 -8.03 9.34
C VAL A 235 -14.60 -7.42 8.85
N LEU A 236 -14.97 -6.27 9.40
CA LEU A 236 -16.16 -5.53 9.00
C LEU A 236 -15.72 -4.29 8.20
N THR A 237 -15.64 -4.45 6.89
CA THR A 237 -15.24 -3.35 6.01
C THR A 237 -16.38 -2.37 5.80
N THR A 238 -16.05 -1.08 5.77
CA THR A 238 -16.99 -0.03 5.33
C THR A 238 -16.95 0.02 3.80
N PRO A 239 -18.10 0.03 3.10
CA PRO A 239 -18.14 0.23 1.65
C PRO A 239 -17.41 1.53 1.25
N ALA A 240 -16.77 1.53 0.08
CA ALA A 240 -16.24 2.77 -0.47
C ALA A 240 -17.40 3.71 -0.82
N GLU A 241 -17.27 4.98 -0.46
CA GLU A 241 -18.15 6.01 -1.01
C GLU A 241 -17.90 6.08 -2.54
N PRO A 242 -18.96 6.18 -3.36
CA PRO A 242 -18.78 6.35 -4.79
C PRO A 242 -18.03 7.64 -5.05
N GLU A 243 -16.98 7.58 -5.86
CA GLU A 243 -16.26 8.80 -6.24
C GLU A 243 -17.23 9.73 -6.99
N PRO A 244 -17.23 11.03 -6.65
CA PRO A 244 -18.07 11.99 -7.34
C PRO A 244 -17.70 11.96 -8.83
N THR A 245 -18.72 11.93 -9.69
CA THR A 245 -18.50 11.98 -11.13
C THR A 245 -17.78 13.27 -11.47
N PRO A 246 -16.59 13.21 -12.11
CA PRO A 246 -15.86 14.41 -12.46
C PRO A 246 -16.73 15.35 -13.31
N ARG A 247 -16.68 16.64 -12.99
CA ARG A 247 -17.34 17.68 -13.80
C ARG A 247 -16.85 17.58 -15.25
N ALA A 248 -17.75 17.73 -16.21
CA ALA A 248 -17.37 17.78 -17.63
C ALA A 248 -16.36 18.90 -17.88
N GLU A 249 -15.30 18.62 -18.66
CA GLU A 249 -14.20 19.58 -18.88
C GLU A 249 -14.69 20.89 -19.52
N ALA A 250 -15.72 20.82 -20.37
CA ALA A 250 -16.36 22.00 -20.98
C ALA A 250 -16.98 22.98 -19.97
N ASN A 251 -17.25 22.53 -18.75
CA ASN A 251 -17.87 23.33 -17.68
C ASN A 251 -16.84 23.84 -16.66
N ILE A 252 -15.54 23.65 -16.92
CA ILE A 252 -14.46 24.18 -16.08
C ILE A 252 -14.25 25.65 -16.42
N ASP A 253 -14.26 26.52 -15.41
CA ASP A 253 -13.72 27.89 -15.54
C ASP A 253 -12.20 27.83 -15.73
N THR A 254 -11.80 27.53 -16.97
CA THR A 254 -10.40 27.31 -17.32
C THR A 254 -9.62 28.60 -17.15
N ALA A 255 -10.16 29.74 -17.58
CA ALA A 255 -9.47 31.03 -17.43
C ALA A 255 -9.19 31.35 -15.96
N GLY A 256 -10.19 31.18 -15.07
CA GLY A 256 -10.02 31.37 -13.64
C GLY A 256 -9.02 30.38 -13.03
N LEU A 257 -9.09 29.10 -13.41
CA LEU A 257 -8.17 28.06 -12.94
C LEU A 257 -6.72 28.40 -13.28
N LEU A 258 -6.45 28.78 -14.53
CA LEU A 258 -5.10 29.12 -14.99
C LEU A 258 -4.58 30.41 -14.32
N ALA A 259 -5.43 31.43 -14.18
CA ALA A 259 -5.07 32.67 -13.50
C ALA A 259 -4.75 32.44 -12.02
N ALA A 260 -5.44 31.50 -11.37
CA ALA A 260 -5.17 31.13 -9.99
C ALA A 260 -3.94 30.21 -9.85
N TRP A 261 -3.72 29.32 -10.82
CA TRP A 261 -2.48 28.52 -10.92
C TRP A 261 -1.24 29.40 -11.01
N ASP A 262 -1.29 30.46 -11.81
CA ASP A 262 -0.15 31.37 -12.00
C ASP A 262 0.21 32.17 -10.74
N LYS A 263 -0.75 32.28 -9.81
CA LYS A 263 -0.59 33.00 -8.53
C LYS A 263 -0.15 32.11 -7.37
N LEU A 264 0.12 30.82 -7.63
CA LEU A 264 0.61 29.91 -6.60
C LEU A 264 1.95 30.43 -6.04
N THR A 265 2.04 30.51 -4.72
CA THR A 265 3.27 30.86 -4.00
C THR A 265 3.85 29.65 -3.26
N ASP A 266 3.04 28.61 -3.05
CA ASP A 266 3.47 27.31 -2.53
C ASP A 266 2.80 26.18 -3.33
N VAL A 267 3.59 25.17 -3.74
CA VAL A 267 3.09 23.96 -4.40
C VAL A 267 2.04 23.20 -3.59
N HIS A 268 2.01 23.36 -2.26
CA HIS A 268 1.00 22.77 -1.39
C HIS A 268 -0.38 23.43 -1.53
N GLN A 269 -0.47 24.64 -2.10
CA GLN A 269 -1.75 25.30 -2.39
C GLN A 269 -2.49 24.64 -3.57
N PHE A 270 -1.78 23.84 -4.39
CA PHE A 270 -2.35 23.25 -5.60
C PHE A 270 -3.55 22.34 -5.32
N SER A 271 -3.56 21.56 -4.24
CA SER A 271 -4.73 20.73 -3.89
C SER A 271 -5.95 21.58 -3.53
N GLY A 272 -5.75 22.68 -2.79
CA GLY A 272 -6.82 23.62 -2.48
C GLY A 272 -7.34 24.35 -3.72
N LEU A 273 -6.47 24.64 -4.69
CA LEU A 273 -6.84 25.17 -5.99
C LEU A 273 -7.77 24.20 -6.75
N LEU A 274 -7.39 22.92 -6.84
CA LEU A 274 -8.21 21.91 -7.51
C LEU A 274 -9.60 21.78 -6.87
N ALA A 275 -9.65 21.74 -5.53
CA ALA A 275 -10.92 21.68 -4.80
C ALA A 275 -11.79 22.92 -5.04
N LYS A 276 -11.19 24.12 -5.08
CA LYS A 276 -11.91 25.38 -5.35
C LYS A 276 -12.60 25.39 -6.71
N PHE A 277 -11.95 24.82 -7.73
CA PHE A 277 -12.49 24.76 -9.08
C PHE A 277 -13.29 23.48 -9.36
N ASP A 278 -13.41 22.59 -8.38
CA ASP A 278 -14.13 21.30 -8.50
C ASP A 278 -13.64 20.48 -9.71
N VAL A 279 -12.31 20.36 -9.81
CA VAL A 279 -11.64 19.63 -10.89
C VAL A 279 -10.73 18.55 -10.32
N THR A 280 -10.70 17.41 -10.99
CA THR A 280 -9.66 16.41 -10.70
C THR A 280 -8.30 16.93 -11.13
N ARG A 281 -7.24 16.36 -10.54
CA ARG A 281 -5.87 16.70 -10.89
C ARG A 281 -5.59 16.53 -12.38
N LEU A 282 -5.98 15.39 -12.95
CA LEU A 282 -5.71 15.09 -14.35
C LEU A 282 -6.50 15.98 -15.32
N GLN A 283 -7.75 16.35 -15.00
CA GLN A 283 -8.51 17.34 -15.78
C GLN A 283 -7.81 18.70 -15.79
N ALA A 284 -7.35 19.17 -14.63
CA ALA A 284 -6.62 20.42 -14.53
C ALA A 284 -5.35 20.40 -15.40
N LEU A 285 -4.64 19.26 -15.47
CA LEU A 285 -3.46 19.13 -16.36
C LEU A 285 -3.83 19.22 -17.84
N ARG A 286 -4.91 18.58 -18.27
CA ARG A 286 -5.34 18.58 -19.68
C ARG A 286 -5.68 19.98 -20.19
N VAL A 287 -6.26 20.83 -19.33
CA VAL A 287 -6.62 22.21 -19.69
C VAL A 287 -5.52 23.24 -19.39
N ALA A 288 -4.41 22.83 -18.77
CA ALA A 288 -3.37 23.75 -18.26
C ALA A 288 -2.59 24.51 -19.35
N GLY A 289 -2.52 23.91 -20.54
CA GLY A 289 -1.63 24.30 -21.64
C GLY A 289 -0.16 23.94 -21.38
N PRO A 290 0.66 23.84 -22.45
CA PRO A 290 2.02 23.26 -22.39
C PRO A 290 3.01 24.02 -21.49
N ALA A 291 2.74 25.31 -21.22
CA ALA A 291 3.53 26.11 -20.29
C ALA A 291 3.41 25.60 -18.84
N ARG A 292 2.24 25.10 -18.44
CA ARG A 292 1.95 24.63 -17.07
C ARG A 292 1.94 23.12 -16.97
N ALA A 293 1.36 22.41 -17.95
CA ALA A 293 1.39 20.96 -17.99
C ALA A 293 1.55 20.46 -19.43
N GLN A 294 2.49 19.54 -19.64
CA GLN A 294 2.80 18.98 -20.94
C GLN A 294 2.83 17.46 -20.85
N ARG A 295 2.10 16.80 -21.75
CA ARG A 295 2.11 15.34 -21.84
C ARG A 295 3.45 14.86 -22.42
N LEU A 296 3.98 13.79 -21.85
CA LEU A 296 5.22 13.13 -22.25
C LEU A 296 4.91 11.80 -22.96
N SER A 297 5.85 11.31 -23.78
CA SER A 297 5.66 10.11 -24.61
C SER A 297 5.69 8.82 -23.75
N GLY A 298 4.56 8.52 -23.12
CA GLY A 298 4.24 7.22 -22.51
C GLY A 298 5.32 6.64 -21.57
N PRO A 299 5.40 5.30 -21.47
CA PRO A 299 6.38 4.63 -20.62
C PRO A 299 7.86 4.87 -21.00
N ASP A 300 8.15 5.13 -22.27
CA ASP A 300 9.53 5.31 -22.72
C ASP A 300 10.11 6.64 -22.21
N ALA A 301 9.29 7.69 -22.10
CA ALA A 301 9.67 8.94 -21.43
C ALA A 301 9.93 8.75 -19.92
N LEU A 302 9.23 7.81 -19.26
CA LEU A 302 9.51 7.45 -17.86
C LEU A 302 10.86 6.74 -17.73
N ILE A 303 11.17 5.80 -18.64
CA ILE A 303 12.48 5.12 -18.66
C ILE A 303 13.60 6.13 -18.93
N ALA A 304 13.41 7.05 -19.89
CA ALA A 304 14.36 8.13 -20.16
C ALA A 304 14.58 9.05 -18.96
N LEU A 305 13.51 9.38 -18.22
CA LEU A 305 13.61 10.14 -16.97
C LEU A 305 14.46 9.40 -15.93
N LEU A 306 14.15 8.13 -15.65
CA LEU A 306 14.85 7.35 -14.63
C LEU A 306 16.33 7.13 -14.98
N ASN A 307 16.64 6.82 -16.24
CA ASN A 307 18.02 6.76 -16.73
C ASN A 307 18.72 8.10 -16.55
N GLY A 308 18.09 9.21 -16.95
CA GLY A 308 18.66 10.54 -16.83
C GLY A 308 18.91 10.97 -15.37
N ILE A 309 18.01 10.60 -14.44
CA ILE A 309 18.21 10.81 -13.00
C ILE A 309 19.45 10.04 -12.52
N ALA A 310 19.55 8.75 -12.86
CA ALA A 310 20.66 7.89 -12.45
C ALA A 310 22.00 8.37 -13.01
N THR A 311 22.09 8.59 -14.33
CA THR A 311 23.33 9.03 -15.00
C THR A 311 23.82 10.38 -14.49
N ARG A 312 22.90 11.34 -14.26
CA ARG A 312 23.25 12.68 -13.76
C ARG A 312 23.35 12.76 -12.24
N GLN A 313 23.14 11.64 -11.54
CA GLN A 313 23.20 11.54 -10.08
C GLN A 313 22.29 12.57 -9.38
N ILE A 314 21.12 12.83 -9.95
CA ILE A 314 20.14 13.77 -9.39
C ILE A 314 19.48 13.11 -8.18
N GLU A 315 19.52 13.78 -7.04
CA GLU A 315 18.69 13.38 -5.91
C GLU A 315 17.24 13.75 -6.18
N ILE A 316 16.35 12.79 -5.98
CA ILE A 316 14.92 12.94 -6.23
C ILE A 316 14.11 12.69 -4.98
N LEU A 317 12.84 13.10 -5.03
CA LEU A 317 11.79 12.53 -4.21
C LEU A 317 10.84 11.73 -5.09
N ALA A 318 10.56 10.49 -4.74
CA ALA A 318 9.53 9.66 -5.39
C ALA A 318 8.36 9.45 -4.43
N PHE A 319 7.19 9.97 -4.77
CA PHE A 319 5.98 9.91 -3.96
C PHE A 319 5.09 8.77 -4.46
N VAL A 320 4.80 7.83 -3.59
CA VAL A 320 3.83 6.75 -3.82
C VAL A 320 2.73 6.85 -2.79
N SER A 321 1.52 7.11 -3.27
CA SER A 321 0.33 7.24 -2.44
C SER A 321 -0.63 6.08 -2.65
N ASN A 322 -1.39 5.78 -1.61
CA ASN A 322 -2.59 4.95 -1.65
C ASN A 322 -3.72 5.64 -0.88
N SER A 323 -4.75 4.89 -0.50
CA SER A 323 -5.98 5.42 0.11
C SER A 323 -5.75 6.22 1.39
N ALA A 324 -4.66 5.98 2.13
CA ALA A 324 -4.49 6.57 3.45
C ALA A 324 -3.02 6.84 3.83
N ASN A 325 -2.08 6.72 2.90
CA ASN A 325 -0.67 7.03 3.15
C ASN A 325 0.04 7.49 1.88
N THR A 326 0.96 8.44 2.04
CA THR A 326 2.01 8.71 1.05
C THR A 326 3.36 8.35 1.63
N GLN A 327 4.05 7.39 1.01
CA GLN A 327 5.45 7.09 1.30
C GLN A 327 6.35 7.82 0.29
N ILE A 328 7.44 8.40 0.79
CA ILE A 328 8.36 9.18 -0.04
C ILE A 328 9.76 8.59 0.08
N PHE A 329 10.33 8.22 -1.07
CA PHE A 329 11.76 8.00 -1.15
C PHE A 329 12.46 9.33 -1.39
N THR A 330 13.58 9.58 -0.71
CA THR A 330 14.46 10.72 -0.99
C THR A 330 15.89 10.21 -1.16
N GLY A 331 16.50 10.47 -2.31
CA GLY A 331 17.88 10.06 -2.57
C GLY A 331 18.22 9.97 -4.05
N LYS A 332 19.43 9.52 -4.34
CA LYS A 332 19.85 9.13 -5.68
C LYS A 332 19.33 7.74 -6.00
N ILE A 333 19.23 7.41 -7.28
CA ILE A 333 18.85 6.07 -7.74
C ILE A 333 19.92 5.48 -8.64
N GLU A 334 19.99 4.15 -8.66
CA GLU A 334 20.73 3.40 -9.66
C GLU A 334 19.91 3.30 -10.97
N GLU A 335 20.55 2.82 -12.03
CA GLU A 335 19.91 2.70 -13.34
C GLU A 335 18.70 1.74 -13.31
N PRO A 336 17.58 2.10 -13.95
CA PRO A 336 16.42 1.24 -14.02
C PRO A 336 16.71 -0.01 -14.85
N THR A 337 16.21 -1.15 -14.40
CA THR A 337 16.16 -2.40 -15.16
C THR A 337 14.73 -2.73 -15.54
N GLN A 338 14.54 -3.51 -16.60
CA GLN A 338 13.24 -4.07 -16.96
C GLN A 338 13.24 -5.56 -16.61
N THR A 339 12.22 -6.02 -15.89
CA THR A 339 12.10 -7.43 -15.50
C THR A 339 11.03 -8.16 -16.29
N ALA A 340 11.07 -9.50 -16.24
CA ALA A 340 9.96 -10.32 -16.72
C ALA A 340 8.62 -9.84 -16.12
N GLY A 341 7.56 -9.84 -16.93
CA GLY A 341 6.24 -9.33 -16.54
C GLY A 341 6.04 -7.81 -16.72
N GLY A 342 6.98 -7.11 -17.36
CA GLY A 342 6.78 -5.71 -17.78
C GLY A 342 6.87 -4.70 -16.64
N TRP A 343 7.70 -4.96 -15.63
CA TRP A 343 7.97 -4.02 -14.55
C TRP A 343 9.25 -3.23 -14.82
N ILE A 344 9.20 -1.93 -14.61
CA ILE A 344 10.36 -1.06 -14.48
C ILE A 344 10.81 -1.13 -13.02
N ARG A 345 12.04 -1.59 -12.79
CA ARG A 345 12.62 -1.78 -11.46
C ARG A 345 13.78 -0.82 -11.25
N VAL A 346 13.75 -0.11 -10.13
CA VAL A 346 14.88 0.63 -9.57
C VAL A 346 15.17 0.05 -8.21
N THR A 347 16.32 -0.59 -8.04
CA THR A 347 16.78 -1.15 -6.77
C THR A 347 18.19 -0.66 -6.54
N ASP A 348 18.53 -0.35 -5.29
CA ASP A 348 19.90 0.03 -4.94
C ASP A 348 20.40 -0.71 -3.70
N SER A 349 21.70 -0.61 -3.46
CA SER A 349 22.36 -1.15 -2.27
C SER A 349 21.98 -0.44 -0.96
N ASN A 350 21.39 0.75 -1.04
CA ASN A 350 20.99 1.56 0.12
C ASN A 350 19.62 1.17 0.68
N GLY A 351 18.88 0.32 -0.02
CA GLY A 351 17.61 -0.24 0.43
C GLY A 351 16.38 0.34 -0.26
N LEU A 352 16.53 1.00 -1.42
CA LEU A 352 15.42 1.31 -2.32
C LEU A 352 15.04 0.06 -3.11
N ASN A 353 13.74 -0.18 -3.23
CA ASN A 353 13.17 -1.03 -4.29
C ASN A 353 11.85 -0.43 -4.77
N LEU A 354 11.89 0.24 -5.92
CA LEU A 354 10.77 0.82 -6.62
C LEU A 354 10.44 -0.04 -7.85
N LEU A 355 9.20 -0.50 -7.93
CA LEU A 355 8.68 -1.32 -9.02
C LEU A 355 7.47 -0.62 -9.62
N ILE A 356 7.50 -0.28 -10.91
CA ILE A 356 6.40 0.37 -11.63
C ILE A 356 5.94 -0.56 -12.76
N GLN A 357 4.66 -0.88 -12.81
CA GLN A 357 4.09 -1.76 -13.83
C GLN A 357 3.90 -0.98 -15.13
N LYS A 358 4.68 -1.29 -16.18
CA LYS A 358 4.65 -0.56 -17.46
C LYS A 358 3.25 -0.54 -18.09
N ALA A 359 2.55 -1.67 -18.02
CA ALA A 359 1.21 -1.83 -18.61
C ALA A 359 0.12 -1.01 -17.91
N GLY A 360 0.35 -0.53 -16.68
CA GLY A 360 -0.61 0.31 -15.95
C GLY A 360 -0.52 1.79 -16.29
N ILE A 361 0.48 2.23 -17.06
CA ILE A 361 0.74 3.64 -17.36
C ILE A 361 -0.13 4.09 -18.54
N ASP A 362 -1.05 5.03 -18.30
CA ASP A 362 -1.88 5.66 -19.34
C ASP A 362 -1.33 7.03 -19.76
N GLN A 363 -0.96 7.87 -18.79
CA GLN A 363 -0.46 9.22 -19.06
C GLN A 363 0.75 9.56 -18.20
N LEU A 364 1.68 10.29 -18.82
CA LEU A 364 2.83 10.86 -18.15
C LEU A 364 2.82 12.37 -18.39
N TRP A 365 2.94 13.14 -17.32
CA TRP A 365 2.83 14.60 -17.39
C TRP A 365 4.01 15.28 -16.73
N LEU A 366 4.60 16.24 -17.44
CA LEU A 366 5.47 17.25 -16.87
C LEU A 366 4.61 18.42 -16.41
N VAL A 367 4.59 18.70 -15.11
CA VAL A 367 3.76 19.73 -14.48
C VAL A 367 4.65 20.79 -13.83
N ARG A 368 4.37 22.06 -14.09
CA ARG A 368 5.12 23.23 -13.64
C ARG A 368 4.22 24.09 -12.76
N LYS A 369 4.66 24.34 -11.52
CA LYS A 369 3.89 25.07 -10.52
C LYS A 369 4.71 26.26 -10.05
N PRO A 370 4.20 27.50 -10.17
CA PRO A 370 4.82 28.67 -9.56
C PRO A 370 4.94 28.52 -8.04
N SER A 371 5.96 29.15 -7.49
CA SER A 371 6.20 29.22 -6.06
C SER A 371 7.02 30.47 -5.73
N SER A 372 7.17 30.77 -4.45
CA SER A 372 8.00 31.88 -3.97
C SER A 372 9.49 31.75 -4.33
N VAL A 373 9.94 30.57 -4.78
CA VAL A 373 11.32 30.28 -5.17
C VAL A 373 11.46 30.00 -6.67
N GLY A 374 10.48 30.44 -7.47
CA GLY A 374 10.40 30.20 -8.90
C GLY A 374 9.53 29.00 -9.26
N ILE A 375 9.66 28.52 -10.49
CA ILE A 375 8.90 27.36 -10.99
C ILE A 375 9.48 26.08 -10.39
N LEU A 376 8.59 25.22 -9.88
CA LEU A 376 8.91 23.86 -9.47
C LEU A 376 8.21 22.86 -10.39
N SER A 377 9.00 21.95 -10.95
CA SER A 377 8.58 21.01 -11.98
C SER A 377 8.53 19.58 -11.43
N THR A 378 7.50 18.84 -11.81
CA THR A 378 7.22 17.48 -11.35
C THR A 378 6.87 16.59 -12.53
N VAL A 379 7.31 15.34 -12.51
CA VAL A 379 6.80 14.32 -13.44
C VAL A 379 5.80 13.44 -12.72
N GLU A 380 4.60 13.33 -13.28
CA GLU A 380 3.47 12.65 -12.67
C GLU A 380 2.98 11.54 -13.61
N VAL A 381 2.91 10.31 -13.10
CA VAL A 381 2.49 9.11 -13.84
C VAL A 381 1.06 8.75 -13.43
N TYR A 382 0.19 8.50 -14.39
CA TYR A 382 -1.23 8.21 -14.18
C TYR A 382 -1.64 6.87 -14.80
N ASN A 383 -2.59 6.19 -14.17
CA ASN A 383 -3.29 5.04 -14.75
C ASN A 383 -4.52 5.47 -15.57
N SER A 384 -5.20 4.50 -16.19
CA SER A 384 -6.38 4.75 -17.03
C SER A 384 -7.60 5.26 -16.25
N ALA A 385 -7.65 5.04 -14.93
CA ALA A 385 -8.67 5.62 -14.05
C ALA A 385 -8.39 7.09 -13.69
N GLY A 386 -7.24 7.63 -14.10
CA GLY A 386 -6.82 9.00 -13.76
C GLY A 386 -6.23 9.14 -12.35
N GLU A 387 -5.92 8.02 -11.70
CA GLU A 387 -5.23 7.98 -10.41
C GLU A 387 -3.72 8.12 -10.61
N VAL A 388 -3.06 8.75 -9.66
CA VAL A 388 -1.60 8.91 -9.66
C VAL A 388 -0.93 7.59 -9.28
N ILE A 389 -0.10 7.07 -10.17
CA ILE A 389 0.79 5.92 -9.89
C ILE A 389 1.96 6.40 -9.02
N VAL A 390 2.77 7.34 -9.52
CA VAL A 390 3.95 7.86 -8.82
C VAL A 390 4.25 9.28 -9.29
N GLN A 391 4.85 10.10 -8.42
CA GLN A 391 5.32 11.44 -8.77
C GLN A 391 6.80 11.60 -8.43
N PHE A 392 7.55 12.23 -9.33
CA PHE A 392 8.97 12.53 -9.19
C PHE A 392 9.21 14.03 -9.08
N TYR A 393 10.00 14.38 -8.08
CA TYR A 393 10.46 15.75 -7.79
C TYR A 393 11.99 15.73 -7.71
N SER A 394 12.66 16.84 -8.02
CA SER A 394 14.05 17.02 -7.62
C SER A 394 14.14 17.34 -6.12
N ARG A 395 15.11 16.76 -5.42
CA ARG A 395 15.45 17.18 -4.06
C ARG A 395 16.02 18.58 -4.11
N ARG A 396 15.45 19.46 -3.29
CA ARG A 396 15.86 20.85 -3.18
C ARG A 396 16.14 21.22 -1.74
N THR A 397 17.07 22.14 -1.55
CA THR A 397 17.25 22.80 -0.26
C THR A 397 16.05 23.70 0.00
N ARG A 398 15.59 23.77 1.27
CA ARG A 398 14.49 24.66 1.66
C ARG A 398 14.82 26.11 1.27
N GLY A 399 13.87 26.80 0.65
CA GLY A 399 14.06 28.18 0.18
C GLY A 399 14.78 28.31 -1.16
N GLN A 400 15.19 27.20 -1.78
CA GLN A 400 15.80 27.19 -3.11
C GLN A 400 14.84 26.61 -4.16
N GLY A 401 15.01 27.08 -5.39
CA GLY A 401 14.33 26.57 -6.58
C GLY A 401 14.84 25.18 -6.99
N GLU A 402 14.32 24.66 -8.09
CA GLU A 402 14.80 23.39 -8.66
C GLU A 402 16.17 23.54 -9.33
N SER A 403 16.96 22.46 -9.32
CA SER A 403 18.30 22.49 -9.92
C SER A 403 18.24 22.63 -11.43
N GLU A 404 19.28 23.26 -12.01
CA GLU A 404 19.40 23.39 -13.45
C GLU A 404 19.48 22.03 -14.15
N THR A 405 20.25 21.09 -13.59
CA THR A 405 20.37 19.72 -14.10
C THR A 405 19.03 19.00 -14.18
N TRP A 406 18.11 19.25 -13.24
CA TRP A 406 16.74 18.74 -13.30
C TRP A 406 15.95 19.38 -14.43
N ARG A 407 16.00 20.71 -14.58
CA ARG A 407 15.30 21.42 -15.68
C ARG A 407 15.76 20.95 -17.05
N GLU A 408 17.07 20.80 -17.25
CA GLU A 408 17.65 20.29 -18.49
C GLU A 408 17.19 18.86 -18.79
N LEU A 409 17.13 18.00 -17.75
CA LEU A 409 16.63 16.64 -17.92
C LEU A 409 15.18 16.67 -18.39
N LEU A 410 14.33 17.41 -17.70
CA LEU A 410 12.91 17.53 -18.03
C LEU A 410 12.67 18.13 -19.43
N ALA A 411 13.50 19.08 -19.85
CA ALA A 411 13.46 19.64 -21.20
C ALA A 411 13.78 18.59 -22.27
N SER A 412 14.73 17.68 -22.00
CA SER A 412 15.13 16.61 -22.93
C SER A 412 14.15 15.45 -23.05
N LEU A 413 13.17 15.32 -22.14
CA LEU A 413 12.23 14.19 -22.16
C LEU A 413 11.33 14.22 -23.41
N PRO A 414 11.09 13.07 -24.05
CA PRO A 414 10.17 12.96 -25.19
C PRO A 414 8.78 13.51 -24.89
N LYS A 415 8.27 14.37 -25.78
CA LYS A 415 6.94 15.00 -25.67
C LYS A 415 5.92 14.21 -26.51
N ALA A 416 4.70 14.08 -25.99
CA ALA A 416 3.61 13.37 -26.68
C ALA A 416 3.01 14.19 -27.83
#